data_AF-A0AAU7F0X2-F1
#
_entry.id   AF-A0AAU7F0X2-F1
#
_cell.length_a   1.000
_cell.length_b   1.000
_cell.length_c   1.000
_cell.angle_alpha   90.00
_cell.angle_beta   90.00
_cell.angle_gamma   90.00
#
_symmetry.space_group_name_H-M   'P 1'
#
loop_
_entity.id
_entity.type
_entity.pdbx_description
1 polymer ?
#
loop_
_entity_poly.entity_id
_entity_poly.type
_entity_poly.pdbx_seq_one_letter_code
_entity_poly.pdbx_strand_id
1 'polypeptide(L)'
;MIKAAAQFVVGAIQEEFGHPSSLVKLIANEPGLNKPLVEYEKGISSEEVVKWHEFGNLSYERSRPSKGSLNGFGYCLGAHRNYGGVSVRRDDLLNLGTTREVERWECDIQDVAGFSASKSELHLFKSMDAMVEKNSKEMIDEITPEKLAENLAWDEIRIISRVDHDFFQTFSWDGRVFLMNSGGSHHFAASKYIAKRLNTEVPLSGRYRVHGINRVALESLTRDFEIFVMSSHHTHQMGFHRAMQSFKATYYWKNLPRPYTEQCAVFLPKAERKSAKVAEILHASAFQDLGCYLKDISTR
;
A
#
# COMPACT_ATOMS: atom_id res chain seq x y z
N MET A 1 -40.47 -15.31 -15.77
CA MET A 1 -40.24 -14.04 -16.51
C MET A 1 -40.91 -12.82 -15.86
N ILE A 2 -42.20 -12.87 -15.52
CA ILE A 2 -42.94 -11.71 -14.94
C ILE A 2 -42.34 -11.20 -13.62
N LYS A 3 -41.94 -12.09 -12.71
CA LYS A 3 -41.34 -11.71 -11.40
C LYS A 3 -40.02 -10.96 -11.53
N ALA A 4 -39.16 -11.36 -12.48
CA ALA A 4 -37.87 -10.71 -12.72
C ALA A 4 -38.06 -9.31 -13.35
N ALA A 5 -38.99 -9.19 -14.30
CA ALA A 5 -39.35 -7.89 -14.89
C ALA A 5 -39.92 -6.92 -13.85
N ALA A 6 -40.79 -7.39 -12.96
CA ALA A 6 -41.32 -6.56 -11.88
C ALA A 6 -40.24 -6.09 -10.89
N GLN A 7 -39.30 -6.97 -10.52
CA GLN A 7 -38.16 -6.63 -9.65
C GLN A 7 -37.19 -5.63 -10.29
N PHE A 8 -37.04 -5.68 -11.62
CA PHE A 8 -36.27 -4.72 -12.39
C PHE A 8 -36.93 -3.34 -12.37
N VAL A 9 -38.24 -3.25 -12.66
CA VAL A 9 -39.00 -2.00 -12.67
C VAL A 9 -38.99 -1.34 -11.28
N VAL A 10 -39.24 -2.11 -10.21
CA VAL A 10 -39.18 -1.59 -8.84
C VAL A 10 -37.78 -1.06 -8.51
N GLY A 11 -36.72 -1.74 -8.95
CA GLY A 11 -35.35 -1.30 -8.73
C GLY A 11 -35.02 0.02 -9.46
N ALA A 12 -35.46 0.15 -10.71
CA ALA A 12 -35.28 1.38 -11.49
C ALA A 12 -36.02 2.57 -10.87
N ILE A 13 -37.26 2.35 -10.40
CA ILE A 13 -38.06 3.36 -9.68
C ILE A 13 -37.32 3.79 -8.40
N GLN A 14 -36.85 2.84 -7.60
CA GLN A 14 -36.09 3.15 -6.37
C GLN A 14 -34.86 4.01 -6.67
N GLU A 15 -34.14 3.74 -7.75
CA GLU A 15 -32.98 4.53 -8.18
C GLU A 15 -33.35 5.95 -8.59
N GLU A 16 -34.46 6.13 -9.30
CA GLU A 16 -34.99 7.45 -9.64
C GLU A 16 -35.37 8.25 -8.39
N PHE A 17 -35.91 7.58 -7.36
CA PHE A 17 -36.22 8.19 -6.06
C PHE A 17 -35.02 8.29 -5.11
N GLY A 18 -33.79 8.05 -5.59
CA GLY A 18 -32.56 8.29 -4.83
C GLY A 18 -32.12 7.13 -3.94
N HIS A 19 -32.65 5.92 -4.14
CA HIS A 19 -32.23 4.70 -3.45
C HIS A 19 -31.45 3.77 -4.40
N PRO A 20 -30.14 3.54 -4.21
CA PRO A 20 -29.32 2.78 -5.14
C PRO A 20 -29.54 1.27 -4.97
N SER A 21 -30.71 0.78 -5.41
CA SER A 21 -31.16 -0.59 -5.20
C SER A 21 -30.24 -1.63 -5.86
N SER A 22 -29.64 -1.32 -7.01
CA SER A 22 -28.68 -2.20 -7.69
C SER A 22 -27.41 -2.42 -6.86
N LEU A 23 -26.93 -1.38 -6.16
CA LEU A 23 -25.76 -1.51 -5.27
C LEU A 23 -26.08 -2.38 -4.06
N VAL A 24 -27.23 -2.15 -3.43
CA VAL A 24 -27.67 -2.95 -2.26
C VAL A 24 -27.79 -4.43 -2.62
N LYS A 25 -28.39 -4.74 -3.78
CA LYS A 25 -28.46 -6.12 -4.30
C LYS A 25 -27.10 -6.72 -4.60
N LEU A 26 -26.18 -5.93 -5.19
CA LEU A 26 -24.83 -6.38 -5.48
C LEU A 26 -24.09 -6.77 -4.19
N ILE A 27 -24.09 -5.89 -3.18
CA ILE A 27 -23.43 -6.14 -1.89
C ILE A 27 -23.99 -7.40 -1.22
N ALA A 28 -25.30 -7.60 -1.28
CA ALA A 28 -25.94 -8.78 -0.69
C ALA A 28 -25.58 -10.10 -1.40
N ASN A 29 -25.40 -10.06 -2.72
CA ASN A 29 -25.14 -11.26 -3.53
C ASN A 29 -23.65 -11.58 -3.70
N GLU A 30 -22.77 -10.59 -3.57
CA GLU A 30 -21.33 -10.70 -3.83
C GLU A 30 -20.54 -10.30 -2.57
N PRO A 31 -20.46 -11.15 -1.54
CA PRO A 31 -19.77 -10.83 -0.29
C PRO A 31 -18.27 -10.55 -0.49
N GLY A 32 -17.66 -11.10 -1.56
CA GLY A 32 -16.26 -10.85 -1.92
C GLY A 32 -15.98 -9.44 -2.46
N LEU A 33 -17.02 -8.62 -2.70
CA LEU A 33 -16.86 -7.22 -3.09
C LEU A 33 -16.20 -6.40 -1.97
N ASN A 34 -16.66 -6.59 -0.73
CA ASN A 34 -16.05 -5.99 0.46
C ASN A 34 -14.78 -6.78 0.82
N LYS A 35 -13.63 -6.24 0.43
CA LYS A 35 -12.33 -6.88 0.62
C LYS A 35 -11.43 -5.95 1.42
N PRO A 36 -11.56 -5.91 2.76
CA PRO A 36 -10.75 -5.03 3.59
C PRO A 36 -9.26 -5.40 3.49
N LEU A 37 -8.41 -4.44 3.84
CA LEU A 37 -6.98 -4.65 3.98
C LEU A 37 -6.73 -5.59 5.16
N VAL A 38 -5.93 -6.60 4.90
CA VAL A 38 -5.43 -7.51 5.93
C VAL A 38 -3.95 -7.18 6.12
N GLU A 39 -3.53 -6.95 7.36
CA GLU A 39 -2.12 -6.85 7.68
C GLU A 39 -1.49 -8.24 7.64
N TYR A 40 -0.41 -8.38 6.88
CA TYR A 40 0.34 -9.64 6.81
C TYR A 40 1.37 -9.68 7.93
N GLU A 41 1.71 -10.91 8.35
CA GLU A 41 2.79 -11.11 9.31
C GLU A 41 4.12 -10.63 8.70
N LYS A 42 4.73 -9.68 9.40
CA LYS A 42 5.92 -8.97 8.97
C LYS A 42 7.15 -9.88 8.95
N GLY A 43 7.81 -10.04 7.80
CA GLY A 43 9.11 -10.70 7.67
C GLY A 43 10.27 -9.72 7.58
N ILE A 44 11.40 -10.20 7.08
CA ILE A 44 12.63 -9.39 6.90
C ILE A 44 12.70 -8.68 5.54
N SER A 45 11.67 -8.82 4.70
CA SER A 45 11.65 -8.18 3.39
C SER A 45 10.95 -6.83 3.45
N SER A 46 11.63 -5.77 3.00
CA SER A 46 11.03 -4.46 2.85
C SER A 46 9.92 -4.44 1.79
N GLU A 47 9.93 -5.38 0.84
CA GLU A 47 8.88 -5.53 -0.19
C GLU A 47 7.52 -5.94 0.39
N GLU A 48 7.50 -6.51 1.60
CA GLU A 48 6.27 -6.86 2.32
C GLU A 48 5.62 -5.64 2.97
N VAL A 49 6.35 -4.52 3.09
CA VAL A 49 5.80 -3.26 3.59
C VAL A 49 5.05 -2.54 2.49
N VAL A 50 3.77 -2.26 2.75
CA VAL A 50 2.90 -1.54 1.82
C VAL A 50 3.51 -0.18 1.46
N LYS A 51 3.66 0.13 0.17
CA LYS A 51 4.32 1.36 -0.30
C LYS A 51 3.33 2.53 -0.43
N TRP A 52 2.73 2.96 0.69
CA TRP A 52 1.73 4.06 0.68
C TRP A 52 2.25 5.38 0.13
N HIS A 53 3.53 5.67 0.30
CA HIS A 53 4.18 6.85 -0.28
C HIS A 53 4.19 6.83 -1.83
N GLU A 54 3.99 5.68 -2.48
CA GLU A 54 3.87 5.58 -3.93
C GLU A 54 2.41 5.60 -4.41
N PHE A 55 1.43 5.65 -3.51
CA PHE A 55 0.02 5.44 -3.87
C PHE A 55 -0.47 6.41 -4.95
N GLY A 56 0.00 7.66 -4.97
CA GLY A 56 -0.34 8.62 -6.02
C GLY A 56 0.29 8.38 -7.39
N ASN A 57 1.41 7.64 -7.43
CA ASN A 57 2.23 7.44 -8.60
C ASN A 57 2.91 6.06 -8.53
N LEU A 58 2.10 5.01 -8.69
CA LEU A 58 2.56 3.63 -8.64
C LEU A 58 3.48 3.34 -9.83
N SER A 59 4.68 2.84 -9.55
CA SER A 59 5.73 2.60 -10.55
C SER A 59 5.31 1.65 -11.69
N TYR A 60 4.38 0.73 -11.43
CA TYR A 60 3.86 -0.23 -12.41
C TYR A 60 2.66 0.27 -13.22
N GLU A 61 2.11 1.44 -12.91
CA GLU A 61 1.11 2.08 -13.77
C GLU A 61 1.81 2.66 -15.01
N ARG A 62 1.89 1.87 -16.09
CA ARG A 62 2.65 2.19 -17.31
C ARG A 62 2.10 3.39 -18.11
N SER A 63 0.92 3.92 -17.76
CA SER A 63 0.23 4.96 -18.51
C SER A 63 0.57 6.35 -17.98
N ARG A 64 1.46 7.11 -18.63
CA ARG A 64 1.80 8.51 -18.25
C ARG A 64 0.60 9.45 -17.96
N PRO A 65 -0.59 9.32 -18.59
CA PRO A 65 -1.77 10.13 -18.27
C PRO A 65 -2.38 9.88 -16.87
N SER A 66 -2.01 8.79 -16.17
CA SER A 66 -2.60 8.42 -14.87
C SER A 66 -1.87 9.01 -13.66
N LYS A 67 -0.73 9.70 -13.85
CA LYS A 67 0.00 10.32 -12.75
C LYS A 67 -0.82 11.45 -12.15
N GLY A 68 -1.31 11.23 -10.93
CA GLY A 68 -2.10 12.25 -10.23
C GLY A 68 -3.50 12.45 -10.78
N SER A 69 -3.96 11.54 -11.63
CA SER A 69 -5.31 11.58 -12.16
C SER A 69 -6.11 10.44 -11.57
N LEU A 70 -7.30 10.76 -11.10
CA LEU A 70 -8.32 9.78 -10.77
C LEU A 70 -9.20 9.57 -11.99
N ASN A 71 -9.26 8.34 -12.49
CA ASN A 71 -10.12 7.97 -13.60
C ASN A 71 -11.38 7.28 -13.07
N GLY A 72 -12.49 7.47 -13.76
CA GLY A 72 -13.78 7.07 -13.25
C GLY A 72 -14.88 7.18 -14.27
N PHE A 73 -16.12 7.11 -13.78
CA PHE A 73 -17.31 7.31 -14.57
C PHE A 73 -18.27 8.24 -13.85
N GLY A 74 -18.97 9.06 -14.62
CA GLY A 74 -19.87 10.09 -14.11
C GLY A 74 -20.82 10.59 -15.18
N TYR A 75 -21.73 11.47 -14.79
CA TYR A 75 -22.69 12.05 -15.72
C TYR A 75 -22.11 13.28 -16.42
N CYS A 76 -21.89 13.21 -17.73
CA CYS A 76 -21.34 14.32 -18.51
C CYS A 76 -22.45 15.23 -19.02
N LEU A 77 -22.37 16.54 -18.76
CA LEU A 77 -23.36 17.54 -19.19
C LEU A 77 -23.30 17.93 -20.68
N GLY A 78 -22.60 17.17 -21.52
CA GLY A 78 -22.51 17.41 -22.97
C GLY A 78 -23.80 17.11 -23.74
N ALA A 79 -23.78 17.33 -25.06
CA ALA A 79 -24.95 17.27 -25.96
C ALA A 79 -25.77 15.97 -25.91
N HIS A 80 -25.15 14.85 -25.48
CA HIS A 80 -25.82 13.55 -25.37
C HIS A 80 -26.19 13.15 -23.93
N ARG A 81 -25.85 13.96 -22.90
CA ARG A 81 -26.12 13.70 -21.47
C ARG A 81 -25.95 12.24 -21.06
N ASN A 82 -24.79 11.68 -21.39
CA ASN A 82 -24.49 10.27 -21.19
C ASN A 82 -23.61 10.05 -19.95
N TYR A 83 -23.83 8.90 -19.31
CA TYR A 83 -22.91 8.38 -18.30
C TYR A 83 -21.68 7.83 -19.01
N GLY A 84 -20.50 8.36 -18.70
CA GLY A 84 -19.28 8.08 -19.46
C GLY A 84 -18.01 8.25 -18.64
N GLY A 85 -16.87 7.94 -19.27
CA GLY A 85 -15.56 8.06 -18.64
C GLY A 85 -15.25 9.51 -18.28
N VAL A 86 -14.82 9.74 -17.05
CA VAL A 86 -14.35 11.03 -16.55
C VAL A 86 -12.98 10.88 -15.91
N SER A 87 -12.22 11.97 -15.88
CA SER A 87 -10.92 12.03 -15.21
C SER A 87 -10.79 13.35 -14.48
N VAL A 88 -10.22 13.31 -13.28
CA VAL A 88 -9.92 14.50 -12.49
C VAL A 88 -8.48 14.47 -12.03
N ARG A 89 -7.76 15.57 -12.26
CA ARG A 89 -6.40 15.75 -11.76
C ARG A 89 -6.45 16.16 -10.28
N ARG A 90 -5.60 15.53 -9.48
CA ARG A 90 -5.47 15.68 -8.03
C ARG A 90 -3.99 15.74 -7.66
N ASP A 91 -3.47 16.96 -7.53
CA ASP A 91 -2.08 17.16 -7.13
C ASP A 91 -1.85 16.71 -5.67
N ASP A 92 -2.87 16.72 -4.83
CA ASP A 92 -2.80 16.12 -3.48
C ASP A 92 -2.67 14.59 -3.52
N LEU A 93 -3.26 13.91 -4.50
CA LEU A 93 -2.98 12.48 -4.71
C LEU A 93 -1.51 12.24 -5.08
N LEU A 94 -0.93 13.05 -5.98
CA LEU A 94 0.50 12.95 -6.32
C LEU A 94 1.42 13.16 -5.12
N ASN A 95 1.06 14.14 -4.29
CA ASN A 95 1.85 14.56 -3.15
C ASN A 95 1.48 13.83 -1.85
N LEU A 96 0.71 12.74 -1.94
CA LEU A 96 0.30 11.96 -0.77
C LEU A 96 1.49 11.31 -0.08
N GLY A 97 2.50 10.88 -0.83
CA GLY A 97 3.75 10.35 -0.29
C GLY A 97 4.78 11.43 -0.04
N THR A 98 5.59 11.25 0.99
CA THR A 98 6.77 12.05 1.28
C THR A 98 7.98 11.16 1.44
N THR A 99 9.15 11.69 1.05
CA THR A 99 10.44 11.06 1.31
C THR A 99 11.37 12.14 1.85
N ARG A 100 11.93 11.91 3.03
CA ARG A 100 12.96 12.75 3.62
C ARG A 100 14.27 11.97 3.67
N GLU A 101 15.37 12.58 3.25
CA GLU A 101 16.70 11.98 3.31
C GLU A 101 17.52 12.64 4.43
N VAL A 102 18.31 11.83 5.13
CA VAL A 102 19.33 12.25 6.10
C VAL A 102 20.65 11.67 5.61
N GLU A 103 21.61 12.54 5.30
CA GLU A 103 22.89 12.11 4.70
C GLU A 103 23.71 11.21 5.63
N ARG A 104 23.67 11.51 6.93
CA ARG A 104 24.43 10.78 7.95
C ARG A 104 23.53 10.45 9.14
N TRP A 105 23.00 9.23 9.12
CA TRP A 105 22.26 8.66 10.23
C TRP A 105 23.05 7.48 10.80
N GLU A 106 23.07 7.37 12.12
CA GLU A 106 23.84 6.38 12.86
C GLU A 106 22.89 5.42 13.59
N CYS A 107 23.24 4.14 13.60
CA CYS A 107 22.52 3.09 14.33
C CYS A 107 23.44 1.93 14.69
N ASP A 108 22.96 0.99 15.49
CA ASP A 108 23.63 -0.29 15.69
C ASP A 108 23.20 -1.30 14.61
N ILE A 109 24.06 -2.27 14.29
CA ILE A 109 23.69 -3.37 13.39
C ILE A 109 22.42 -4.11 13.87
N GLN A 110 22.18 -4.15 15.18
CA GLN A 110 21.03 -4.81 15.78
C GLN A 110 19.72 -4.06 15.52
N ASP A 111 19.75 -2.77 15.21
CA ASP A 111 18.55 -1.96 14.93
C ASP A 111 17.95 -2.26 13.54
N VAL A 112 18.73 -2.83 12.63
CA VAL A 112 18.29 -3.17 11.29
C VAL A 112 17.35 -4.38 11.34
N ALA A 113 16.14 -4.27 10.81
CA ALA A 113 15.12 -5.30 10.87
C ALA A 113 15.06 -6.20 9.63
N GLY A 114 15.66 -5.78 8.52
CA GLY A 114 15.59 -6.53 7.27
C GLY A 114 16.25 -5.85 6.08
N PHE A 115 15.95 -6.35 4.88
CA PHE A 115 16.58 -5.98 3.61
C PHE A 115 15.54 -5.74 2.50
N SER A 116 15.93 -5.15 1.36
CA SER A 116 15.02 -4.98 0.20
C SER A 116 15.48 -5.56 -1.12
N ALA A 117 16.79 -5.67 -1.36
CA ALA A 117 17.34 -6.12 -2.64
C ALA A 117 18.38 -7.23 -2.45
N SER A 118 18.08 -8.17 -1.55
CA SER A 118 18.84 -9.41 -1.44
C SER A 118 18.56 -10.32 -2.64
N LYS A 119 19.58 -11.06 -3.06
CA LYS A 119 19.46 -12.15 -4.05
C LYS A 119 18.72 -13.37 -3.48
N SER A 120 18.49 -13.40 -2.17
CA SER A 120 17.78 -14.48 -1.47
C SER A 120 16.29 -14.21 -1.38
N GLU A 121 15.51 -15.28 -1.29
CA GLU A 121 14.06 -15.23 -1.12
C GLU A 121 13.70 -14.80 0.32
N LEU A 122 13.87 -13.51 0.62
CA LEU A 122 13.69 -12.92 1.96
C LEU A 122 12.31 -13.19 2.56
N HIS A 123 11.28 -13.30 1.71
CA HIS A 123 9.90 -13.55 2.10
C HIS A 123 9.70 -14.92 2.78
N LEU A 124 10.67 -15.84 2.68
CA LEU A 124 10.65 -17.14 3.36
C LEU A 124 11.05 -17.06 4.85
N PHE A 125 11.52 -15.90 5.32
CA PHE A 125 12.13 -15.75 6.64
C PHE A 125 11.44 -14.68 7.48
N LYS A 126 11.08 -15.06 8.72
CA LYS A 126 10.48 -14.15 9.71
C LYS A 126 11.51 -13.32 10.47
N SER A 127 12.76 -13.80 10.55
CA SER A 127 13.86 -13.09 11.19
C SER A 127 15.16 -13.33 10.44
N MET A 128 16.12 -12.42 10.62
CA MET A 128 17.46 -12.60 10.06
C MET A 128 18.15 -13.79 10.72
N ASP A 129 17.95 -14.01 12.02
CA ASP A 129 18.42 -15.20 12.74
C ASP A 129 17.96 -16.50 12.04
N ALA A 130 16.67 -16.62 11.71
CA ALA A 130 16.16 -17.79 11.00
C ALA A 130 16.76 -17.95 9.59
N MET A 131 17.09 -16.82 8.94
CA MET A 131 17.77 -16.83 7.64
C MET A 131 19.19 -17.40 7.74
N VAL A 132 20.02 -16.89 8.67
CA VAL A 132 21.40 -17.39 8.82
C VAL A 132 21.45 -18.81 9.38
N GLU A 133 20.59 -19.16 10.35
CA GLU A 133 20.52 -20.52 10.89
C GLU A 133 20.13 -21.56 9.83
N LYS A 134 19.34 -21.17 8.82
CA LYS A 134 18.95 -22.08 7.73
C LYS A 134 19.97 -22.09 6.59
N ASN A 135 20.42 -20.92 6.16
CA ASN A 135 21.11 -20.76 4.88
C ASN A 135 22.63 -20.49 5.00
N SER A 136 23.16 -20.22 6.19
CA SER A 136 24.54 -19.78 6.38
C SER A 136 25.12 -20.20 7.72
N LYS A 137 24.96 -21.47 8.09
CA LYS A 137 25.43 -22.01 9.37
C LYS A 137 26.94 -21.87 9.53
N GLU A 138 27.69 -22.00 8.45
CA GLU A 138 29.14 -21.83 8.37
C GLU A 138 29.62 -20.40 8.69
N MET A 139 28.74 -19.41 8.61
CA MET A 139 29.04 -18.03 8.98
C MET A 139 28.84 -17.77 10.47
N ILE A 140 28.21 -18.70 11.19
CA ILE A 140 27.85 -18.60 12.62
C ILE A 140 28.24 -19.88 13.39
N ASP A 141 29.19 -20.65 12.86
CA ASP A 141 29.69 -21.89 13.45
C ASP A 141 30.36 -21.65 14.81
N GLU A 142 31.01 -20.50 14.94
CA GLU A 142 31.57 -19.99 16.18
C GLU A 142 31.00 -18.60 16.53
N ILE A 143 30.72 -18.38 17.80
CA ILE A 143 30.27 -17.08 18.33
C ILE A 143 31.47 -16.40 18.98
N THR A 144 32.33 -15.80 18.16
CA THR A 144 33.60 -15.19 18.59
C THR A 144 33.80 -13.80 17.95
N PRO A 145 34.57 -12.91 18.60
CA PRO A 145 34.95 -11.62 18.01
C PRO A 145 35.66 -11.75 16.66
N GLU A 146 36.47 -12.79 16.49
CA GLU A 146 37.21 -13.07 15.25
C GLU A 146 36.25 -13.41 14.11
N LYS A 147 35.25 -14.25 14.37
CA LYS A 147 34.21 -14.60 13.39
C LYS A 147 33.33 -13.41 13.04
N LEU A 148 33.03 -12.56 14.02
CA LEU A 148 32.33 -11.30 13.78
C LEU A 148 33.15 -10.39 12.83
N ALA A 149 34.43 -10.22 13.11
CA ALA A 149 35.32 -9.42 12.27
C ALA A 149 35.46 -9.99 10.85
N GLU A 150 35.54 -11.32 10.70
CA GLU A 150 35.55 -12.01 9.40
C GLU A 150 34.30 -11.67 8.59
N ASN A 151 33.10 -11.79 9.17
CA ASN A 151 31.85 -11.48 8.48
C ASN A 151 31.72 -9.99 8.13
N LEU A 152 32.13 -9.10 9.03
CA LEU A 152 32.08 -7.64 8.80
C LEU A 152 33.07 -7.16 7.73
N ALA A 153 34.17 -7.90 7.52
CA ALA A 153 35.15 -7.59 6.48
C ALA A 153 34.66 -7.92 5.06
N TRP A 154 33.48 -8.52 4.90
CA TRP A 154 32.93 -8.86 3.59
C TRP A 154 32.63 -7.61 2.75
N ASP A 155 33.23 -7.54 1.57
CA ASP A 155 33.25 -6.32 0.74
C ASP A 155 31.86 -5.94 0.20
N GLU A 156 30.93 -6.89 0.08
CA GLU A 156 29.55 -6.59 -0.33
C GLU A 156 28.67 -6.03 0.79
N ILE A 157 29.16 -5.91 2.03
CA ILE A 157 28.49 -5.08 3.05
C ILE A 157 28.86 -3.62 2.78
N ARG A 158 28.24 -3.06 1.74
CA ARG A 158 28.67 -1.76 1.18
C ARG A 158 28.38 -0.61 2.12
N ILE A 159 27.39 -0.71 3.00
CA ILE A 159 27.20 0.30 4.05
C ILE A 159 28.43 0.50 4.96
N ILE A 160 29.31 -0.50 5.06
CA ILE A 160 30.59 -0.43 5.77
C ILE A 160 31.74 -0.18 4.78
N SER A 161 31.78 -0.91 3.66
CA SER A 161 32.93 -0.91 2.74
C SER A 161 32.93 0.20 1.69
N ARG A 162 31.76 0.77 1.33
CA ARG A 162 31.57 1.77 0.25
C ARG A 162 30.39 2.72 0.51
N VAL A 163 30.70 3.98 0.81
CA VAL A 163 29.78 4.99 1.36
C VAL A 163 28.58 5.36 0.45
N ASP A 164 28.58 5.06 -0.84
CA ASP A 164 27.60 5.59 -1.81
C ASP A 164 26.53 4.60 -2.32
N HIS A 165 26.66 3.30 -2.04
CA HIS A 165 25.80 2.28 -2.65
C HIS A 165 24.59 1.86 -1.82
N ASP A 166 24.83 1.45 -0.57
CA ASP A 166 23.76 0.99 0.32
C ASP A 166 23.23 2.17 1.15
N PHE A 167 21.97 2.10 1.57
CA PHE A 167 21.36 3.11 2.43
C PHE A 167 20.31 2.47 3.33
N PHE A 168 19.95 3.15 4.41
CA PHE A 168 18.86 2.73 5.29
C PHE A 168 17.54 3.33 4.82
N GLN A 169 16.43 2.64 5.07
CA GLN A 169 15.12 3.25 4.94
C GLN A 169 14.11 2.76 5.97
N THR A 170 13.13 3.61 6.26
CA THR A 170 11.98 3.30 7.10
C THR A 170 10.71 3.83 6.45
N PHE A 171 9.63 3.07 6.62
CA PHE A 171 8.28 3.51 6.33
C PHE A 171 7.63 3.89 7.67
N SER A 172 7.18 5.14 7.84
CA SER A 172 6.67 5.62 9.13
C SER A 172 5.56 4.75 9.70
N TRP A 173 4.68 4.21 8.85
CA TRP A 173 3.60 3.29 9.27
C TRP A 173 4.06 1.88 9.68
N ASP A 174 5.31 1.52 9.38
CA ASP A 174 5.92 0.24 9.77
C ASP A 174 6.94 0.38 10.91
N GLY A 175 7.65 1.51 10.98
CA GLY A 175 8.58 1.90 12.04
C GLY A 175 9.94 1.19 12.03
N ARG A 176 10.08 0.07 11.30
CA ARG A 176 11.33 -0.70 11.24
C ARG A 176 12.31 -0.10 10.23
N VAL A 177 13.60 -0.22 10.56
CA VAL A 177 14.71 0.17 9.70
C VAL A 177 15.11 -1.00 8.81
N PHE A 178 15.22 -0.76 7.51
CA PHE A 178 15.68 -1.74 6.55
C PHE A 178 16.98 -1.28 5.88
N LEU A 179 17.88 -2.21 5.61
CA LEU A 179 19.07 -1.96 4.82
C LEU A 179 18.78 -2.21 3.33
N MET A 180 18.93 -1.18 2.52
CA MET A 180 18.79 -1.23 1.07
C MET A 180 20.13 -1.62 0.46
N ASN A 181 20.38 -2.92 0.42
CA ASN A 181 21.61 -3.49 -0.14
C ASN A 181 21.36 -4.28 -1.41
N SER A 182 22.38 -4.41 -2.24
CA SER A 182 22.40 -5.26 -3.45
C SER A 182 23.28 -6.50 -3.31
N GLY A 183 23.94 -6.69 -2.16
CA GLY A 183 24.83 -7.80 -1.82
C GLY A 183 25.11 -7.88 -0.32
N GLY A 184 25.74 -8.97 0.14
CA GLY A 184 26.18 -9.09 1.54
C GLY A 184 25.12 -9.34 2.62
N SER A 185 23.85 -9.63 2.28
CA SER A 185 22.78 -9.83 3.29
C SER A 185 23.05 -10.98 4.25
N HIS A 186 23.71 -12.05 3.80
CA HIS A 186 24.06 -13.21 4.63
C HIS A 186 25.13 -12.85 5.67
N HIS A 187 26.24 -12.24 5.24
CA HIS A 187 27.29 -11.77 6.14
C HIS A 187 26.80 -10.68 7.08
N PHE A 188 25.94 -9.77 6.63
CA PHE A 188 25.32 -8.77 7.51
C PHE A 188 24.46 -9.44 8.60
N ALA A 189 23.59 -10.38 8.21
CA ALA A 189 22.75 -11.11 9.15
C ALA A 189 23.58 -11.97 10.13
N ALA A 190 24.67 -12.58 9.67
CA ALA A 190 25.58 -13.37 10.51
C ALA A 190 26.32 -12.48 11.50
N SER A 191 26.79 -11.31 11.04
CA SER A 191 27.41 -10.30 11.90
C SER A 191 26.45 -9.85 13.00
N LYS A 192 25.20 -9.53 12.64
CA LYS A 192 24.16 -9.19 13.62
C LYS A 192 23.91 -10.33 14.61
N TYR A 193 23.84 -11.56 14.13
CA TYR A 193 23.58 -12.75 14.94
C TYR A 193 24.66 -12.96 16.02
N ILE A 194 25.93 -12.83 15.62
CA ILE A 194 27.10 -12.98 16.50
C ILE A 194 27.20 -11.77 17.45
N ALA A 195 27.12 -10.54 16.94
CA ALA A 195 27.21 -9.31 17.74
C ALA A 195 26.19 -9.30 18.88
N LYS A 196 24.93 -9.67 18.59
CA LYS A 196 23.86 -9.80 19.59
C LYS A 196 24.21 -10.81 20.70
N ARG A 197 24.83 -11.94 20.36
CA ARG A 197 25.18 -13.00 21.32
C ARG A 197 26.43 -12.67 22.14
N LEU A 198 27.35 -11.90 21.56
CA LEU A 198 28.51 -11.37 22.26
C LEU A 198 28.17 -10.12 23.09
N ASN A 199 26.97 -9.56 22.93
CA ASN A 199 26.58 -8.26 23.47
C ASN A 199 27.56 -7.15 23.06
N THR A 200 27.96 -7.17 21.79
CA THR A 200 28.90 -6.22 21.18
C THR A 200 28.15 -5.26 20.27
N GLU A 201 28.38 -3.97 20.45
CA GLU A 201 27.87 -2.94 19.54
C GLU A 201 28.71 -2.89 18.25
N VAL A 202 28.03 -2.75 17.12
CA VAL A 202 28.62 -2.54 15.80
C VAL A 202 27.95 -1.31 15.20
N PRO A 203 28.53 -0.11 15.39
CA PRO A 203 27.96 1.13 14.91
C PRO A 203 28.03 1.18 13.38
N LEU A 204 26.93 1.58 12.77
CA LEU A 204 26.78 1.82 11.34
C LEU A 204 26.43 3.29 11.11
N SER A 205 26.86 3.81 9.96
CA SER A 205 26.52 5.16 9.53
C SER A 205 26.25 5.18 8.04
N GLY A 206 25.22 5.89 7.61
CA GLY A 206 24.96 6.09 6.18
C GLY A 206 23.75 6.95 5.90
N ARG A 207 23.41 7.03 4.61
CA ARG A 207 22.20 7.73 4.17
C ARG A 207 20.97 7.02 4.68
N TYR A 208 19.97 7.78 5.09
CA TYR A 208 18.72 7.26 5.64
C TYR A 208 17.51 7.94 5.03
N ARG A 209 16.59 7.14 4.48
CA ARG A 209 15.33 7.60 3.88
C ARG A 209 14.14 7.29 4.77
N VAL A 210 13.34 8.31 5.04
CA VAL A 210 12.10 8.17 5.79
C VAL A 210 10.93 8.46 4.85
N HIS A 211 10.10 7.44 4.65
CA HIS A 211 8.89 7.54 3.84
C HIS A 211 7.67 7.77 4.73
N GLY A 212 6.91 8.81 4.44
CA GLY A 212 5.73 9.19 5.22
C GLY A 212 4.52 9.50 4.35
N ILE A 213 3.39 9.77 5.01
CA ILE A 213 2.16 10.23 4.38
C ILE A 213 2.00 11.73 4.65
N ASN A 214 1.81 12.51 3.58
CA ASN A 214 1.51 13.92 3.66
C ASN A 214 0.08 14.13 4.17
N ARG A 215 -0.03 14.53 5.44
CA ARG A 215 -1.33 14.74 6.11
C ARG A 215 -2.16 15.84 5.46
N VAL A 216 -1.54 16.92 4.98
CA VAL A 216 -2.25 18.01 4.30
C VAL A 216 -2.89 17.52 3.00
N ALA A 217 -2.14 16.73 2.24
CA ALA A 217 -2.66 16.12 1.02
C ALA A 217 -3.79 15.11 1.31
N LEU A 218 -3.62 14.28 2.35
CA LEU A 218 -4.64 13.33 2.78
C LEU A 218 -5.93 14.02 3.27
N GLU A 219 -5.80 15.11 4.03
CA GLU A 219 -6.93 15.93 4.48
C GLU A 219 -7.66 16.56 3.29
N SER A 220 -6.91 17.07 2.30
CA SER A 220 -7.51 17.60 1.06
C SER A 220 -8.28 16.53 0.27
N LEU A 221 -7.74 15.31 0.15
CA LEU A 221 -8.43 14.19 -0.50
C LEU A 221 -9.69 13.76 0.27
N THR A 222 -9.57 13.58 1.58
CA THR A 222 -10.68 13.10 2.43
C THR A 222 -11.73 14.17 2.73
N ARG A 223 -11.43 15.45 2.45
CA ARG A 223 -12.44 16.53 2.40
C ARG A 223 -13.34 16.37 1.18
N ASP A 224 -12.77 16.03 0.03
CA ASP A 224 -13.50 16.03 -1.25
C ASP A 224 -14.10 14.67 -1.60
N PHE A 225 -13.54 13.57 -1.08
CA PHE A 225 -13.97 12.21 -1.37
C PHE A 225 -14.16 11.37 -0.10
N GLU A 226 -15.17 10.51 -0.10
CA GLU A 226 -15.13 9.28 0.70
C GLU A 226 -14.34 8.22 -0.07
N ILE A 227 -13.46 7.49 0.62
CA ILE A 227 -12.50 6.58 -0.02
C ILE A 227 -12.65 5.20 0.59
N PHE A 228 -13.04 4.21 -0.22
CA PHE A 228 -13.29 2.84 0.25
C PHE A 228 -12.36 1.82 -0.40
N VAL A 229 -12.02 0.79 0.35
CA VAL A 229 -11.31 -0.39 -0.18
C VAL A 229 -12.33 -1.37 -0.75
N MET A 230 -12.06 -1.87 -1.95
CA MET A 230 -12.94 -2.83 -2.64
C MET A 230 -12.10 -3.84 -3.42
N SER A 231 -12.66 -5.02 -3.69
CA SER A 231 -12.01 -6.01 -4.56
C SER A 231 -11.80 -5.48 -5.99
N SER A 232 -10.60 -5.67 -6.56
CA SER A 232 -10.30 -5.36 -7.97
C SER A 232 -10.68 -6.49 -8.94
N HIS A 233 -11.30 -7.57 -8.46
CA HIS A 233 -11.72 -8.68 -9.31
C HIS A 233 -12.71 -8.21 -10.39
N HIS A 234 -12.54 -8.68 -11.63
CA HIS A 234 -13.26 -8.16 -12.79
C HIS A 234 -14.79 -8.24 -12.65
N THR A 235 -15.33 -9.32 -12.08
CA THR A 235 -16.79 -9.47 -11.85
C THR A 235 -17.31 -8.42 -10.86
N HIS A 236 -16.58 -8.18 -9.77
CA HIS A 236 -16.90 -7.17 -8.77
C HIS A 236 -16.84 -5.75 -9.35
N GLN A 237 -15.79 -5.44 -10.12
CA GLN A 237 -15.63 -4.15 -10.79
C GLN A 237 -16.75 -3.88 -11.81
N MET A 238 -17.13 -4.88 -12.59
CA MET A 238 -18.23 -4.76 -13.56
C MET A 238 -19.59 -4.65 -12.88
N GLY A 239 -19.83 -5.42 -11.81
CA GLY A 239 -21.03 -5.32 -11.00
C GLY A 239 -21.18 -3.93 -10.38
N PHE A 240 -20.09 -3.43 -9.77
CA PHE A 240 -20.06 -2.10 -9.16
C PHE A 240 -20.29 -0.99 -10.19
N HIS A 241 -19.58 -1.06 -11.33
CA HIS A 241 -19.77 -0.11 -12.43
C HIS A 241 -21.22 -0.05 -12.91
N ARG A 242 -21.86 -1.21 -13.13
CA ARG A 242 -23.28 -1.28 -13.53
C ARG A 242 -24.19 -0.66 -12.48
N ALA A 243 -23.96 -0.94 -11.19
CA ALA A 243 -24.74 -0.35 -10.11
C ALA A 243 -24.59 1.19 -10.07
N MET A 244 -23.38 1.71 -10.25
CA MET A 244 -23.12 3.15 -10.32
C MET A 244 -23.76 3.79 -11.56
N GLN A 245 -23.71 3.11 -12.70
CA GLN A 245 -24.32 3.56 -13.96
C GLN A 245 -25.85 3.66 -13.84
N SER A 246 -26.51 2.61 -13.33
CA SER A 246 -27.98 2.61 -13.17
C SER A 246 -28.41 3.74 -12.24
N PHE A 247 -27.71 3.91 -11.11
CA PHE A 247 -27.98 5.01 -10.18
C PHE A 247 -27.51 6.38 -10.68
N LYS A 248 -26.65 6.43 -11.70
CA LYS A 248 -25.96 7.62 -12.23
C LYS A 248 -25.11 8.34 -11.16
N ALA A 249 -24.40 7.58 -10.31
CA ALA A 249 -23.45 8.12 -9.35
C ALA A 249 -22.06 8.24 -9.97
N THR A 250 -21.38 9.35 -9.70
CA THR A 250 -19.99 9.53 -10.10
C THR A 250 -19.07 8.78 -9.13
N TYR A 251 -18.09 8.08 -9.67
CA TYR A 251 -17.02 7.48 -8.86
C TYR A 251 -15.72 7.49 -9.64
N TYR A 252 -14.61 7.52 -8.90
CA TYR A 252 -13.29 7.27 -9.44
C TYR A 252 -12.67 6.08 -8.74
N TRP A 253 -11.62 5.52 -9.32
CA TRP A 253 -10.92 4.41 -8.71
C TRP A 253 -9.42 4.44 -9.00
N LYS A 254 -8.66 3.74 -8.15
CA LYS A 254 -7.23 3.54 -8.31
C LYS A 254 -6.78 2.21 -7.71
N ASN A 255 -5.80 1.57 -8.32
CA ASN A 255 -5.17 0.38 -7.72
C ASN A 255 -4.47 0.74 -6.41
N LEU A 256 -4.47 -0.18 -5.45
CA LEU A 256 -3.67 -0.01 -4.25
C LEU A 256 -2.20 -0.38 -4.49
N PRO A 257 -1.26 0.13 -3.67
CA PRO A 257 0.12 -0.34 -3.69
C PRO A 257 0.21 -1.83 -3.35
N ARG A 258 1.29 -2.48 -3.79
CA ARG A 258 1.64 -3.83 -3.32
C ARG A 258 1.73 -3.86 -1.80
N PRO A 259 1.36 -4.98 -1.15
CA PRO A 259 0.89 -6.25 -1.72
C PRO A 259 -0.60 -6.30 -2.10
N TYR A 260 -1.37 -5.21 -1.99
CA TYR A 260 -2.83 -5.21 -2.19
C TYR A 260 -3.26 -5.15 -3.66
N THR A 261 -2.69 -6.02 -4.50
CA THR A 261 -2.95 -6.04 -5.96
C THR A 261 -4.35 -6.53 -6.33
N GLU A 262 -5.05 -7.20 -5.42
CA GLU A 262 -6.41 -7.69 -5.60
C GLU A 262 -7.48 -6.73 -5.05
N GLN A 263 -7.06 -5.53 -4.67
CA GLN A 263 -7.91 -4.46 -4.15
C GLN A 263 -7.69 -3.15 -4.92
N CYS A 264 -8.70 -2.29 -4.87
CA CYS A 264 -8.63 -0.91 -5.36
C CYS A 264 -9.23 0.05 -4.32
N ALA A 265 -8.82 1.31 -4.39
CA ALA A 265 -9.52 2.42 -3.76
C ALA A 265 -10.62 2.93 -4.69
N VAL A 266 -11.83 3.09 -4.15
CA VAL A 266 -12.94 3.79 -4.80
C VAL A 266 -13.12 5.15 -4.14
N PHE A 267 -13.16 6.21 -4.94
CA PHE A 267 -13.31 7.59 -4.52
C PHE A 267 -14.71 8.08 -4.91
N LEU A 268 -15.50 8.49 -3.93
CA LEU A 268 -16.86 8.99 -4.10
C LEU A 268 -16.91 10.49 -3.77
N PRO A 269 -17.18 11.38 -4.74
CA PRO A 269 -17.24 12.82 -4.50
C PRO A 269 -18.29 13.18 -3.45
N LYS A 270 -17.90 13.86 -2.36
CA LYS A 270 -18.83 14.25 -1.30
C LYS A 270 -19.81 15.34 -1.75
N ALA A 271 -19.38 16.20 -2.68
CA ALA A 271 -20.21 17.27 -3.23
C ALA A 271 -21.37 16.76 -4.09
N GLU A 272 -21.33 15.50 -4.55
CA GLU A 272 -22.37 14.91 -5.39
C GLU A 272 -23.34 14.07 -4.57
N ARG A 273 -24.61 14.49 -4.50
CA ARG A 273 -25.66 13.83 -3.70
C ARG A 273 -25.75 12.32 -3.93
N LYS A 274 -25.62 11.86 -5.18
CA LYS A 274 -25.72 10.44 -5.53
C LYS A 274 -24.50 9.65 -5.05
N SER A 275 -23.31 10.20 -5.20
CA SER A 275 -22.06 9.59 -4.71
C SER A 275 -22.03 9.56 -3.18
N ALA A 276 -22.48 10.61 -2.51
CA ALA A 276 -22.67 10.62 -1.06
C ALA A 276 -23.63 9.52 -0.59
N LYS A 277 -24.74 9.31 -1.31
CA LYS A 277 -25.70 8.24 -0.97
C LYS A 277 -25.11 6.83 -1.14
N VAL A 278 -24.25 6.64 -2.13
CA VAL A 278 -23.48 5.40 -2.29
C VAL A 278 -22.54 5.20 -1.09
N ALA A 279 -21.83 6.24 -0.68
CA ALA A 279 -20.92 6.18 0.47
C ALA A 279 -21.64 5.80 1.78
N GLU A 280 -22.83 6.35 2.03
CA GLU A 280 -23.67 5.97 3.18
C GLU A 280 -23.94 4.45 3.23
N ILE A 281 -24.20 3.83 2.07
CA ILE A 281 -24.49 2.40 1.99
C ILE A 281 -23.21 1.56 2.15
N LEU A 282 -22.09 2.01 1.62
CA LEU A 282 -20.80 1.34 1.83
C LEU A 282 -20.40 1.36 3.31
N HIS A 283 -20.59 2.49 4.01
CA HIS A 283 -20.43 2.56 5.46
C HIS A 283 -21.39 1.61 6.19
N ALA A 284 -22.68 1.65 5.86
CA ALA A 284 -23.68 0.77 6.48
C ALA A 284 -23.41 -0.73 6.23
N SER A 285 -22.67 -1.04 5.16
CA SER A 285 -22.26 -2.40 4.78
C SER A 285 -20.83 -2.74 5.24
N ALA A 286 -20.26 -1.94 6.15
CA ALA A 286 -18.93 -2.13 6.75
C ALA A 286 -17.78 -2.24 5.75
N PHE A 287 -17.84 -1.53 4.62
CA PHE A 287 -16.67 -1.37 3.76
C PHE A 287 -15.62 -0.54 4.48
N GLN A 288 -14.36 -0.94 4.37
CA GLN A 288 -13.26 -0.24 5.02
C GLN A 288 -13.06 1.14 4.40
N ASP A 289 -13.08 2.16 5.25
CA ASP A 289 -12.70 3.53 4.90
C ASP A 289 -11.17 3.65 4.83
N LEU A 290 -10.65 3.77 3.61
CA LEU A 290 -9.23 3.92 3.35
C LEU A 290 -8.72 5.29 3.83
N GLY A 291 -9.53 6.34 3.75
CA GLY A 291 -9.16 7.67 4.21
C GLY A 291 -8.88 7.69 5.72
N CYS A 292 -9.77 7.07 6.50
CA CYS A 292 -9.58 6.89 7.94
C CYS A 292 -8.38 5.98 8.26
N TYR A 293 -8.22 4.87 7.54
CA TYR A 293 -7.07 3.98 7.70
C TYR A 293 -5.73 4.71 7.45
N LEU A 294 -5.64 5.48 6.35
CA LEU A 294 -4.43 6.25 6.04
C LEU A 294 -4.14 7.33 7.07
N LYS A 295 -5.18 7.93 7.68
CA LYS A 295 -5.02 8.91 8.76
C LYS A 295 -4.41 8.26 10.00
N ASP A 296 -4.92 7.11 10.41
CA ASP A 296 -4.39 6.35 11.55
C ASP A 296 -2.90 6.06 11.38
N ILE A 297 -2.53 5.44 10.26
CA ILE A 297 -1.13 5.06 10.03
C ILE A 297 -0.20 6.26 9.77
N SER A 298 -0.73 7.43 9.42
CA SER A 298 0.06 8.67 9.27
C SER A 298 0.48 9.32 10.59
N THR A 299 -0.08 8.84 11.72
CA THR A 299 0.24 9.34 13.07
C THR A 299 1.19 8.45 13.86
N ARG A 300 1.62 7.34 13.26
CA ARG A 300 2.58 6.40 13.85
C ARG A 300 4.02 6.89 13.72
#